data_AF-A0A2E3MCR2-F1
#
_entry.id   AF-A0A2E3MCR2-F1
#
_cell.length_a   1.000
_cell.length_b   1.000
_cell.length_c   1.000
_cell.angle_alpha   90.00
_cell.angle_beta   90.00
_cell.angle_gamma   90.00
#
_symmetry.space_group_name_H-M   'P 1'
#
loop_
_entity.id
_entity.type
_entity.pdbx_description
1 polymer ?
#
loop_
_entity_poly.entity_id
_entity_poly.type
_entity_poly.pdbx_seq_one_letter_code
_entity_poly.pdbx_strand_id
1 'polypeptide(L)'
;MEWTEVDTIGPGPKMLFPMAWSLLPLVGGLLLFIKSNSLLATSFLAAGIMLSLFAVWIGTTSKPGRVDMLVLLISPFAAFSLFFQPPILVQAAIALIVWTINYRTAAFLSALSGKSYRCKWDPRVPLPDIDGATYMHKKWAARPLFRVGTNMVRGVRVNNEIMLEADAPITFTYSEE
;
A
#
# COMPACT_ATOMS: atom_id res chain seq x y z
N MET A 1 5.96 8.45 -28.46
CA MET A 1 4.71 8.01 -27.81
C MET A 1 4.31 9.06 -26.79
N GLU A 2 3.03 9.45 -26.77
CA GLU A 2 2.54 10.51 -25.89
C GLU A 2 1.84 9.92 -24.66
N TRP A 3 2.28 10.36 -23.49
CA TRP A 3 1.65 10.05 -22.22
C TRP A 3 0.50 11.03 -21.98
N THR A 4 -0.72 10.52 -21.81
CA THR A 4 -1.87 11.33 -21.41
C THR A 4 -2.00 11.31 -19.89
N GLU A 5 -2.08 12.50 -19.30
CA GLU A 5 -2.37 12.62 -17.88
C GLU A 5 -3.86 12.31 -17.63
N VAL A 6 -4.12 11.39 -16.71
CA VAL A 6 -5.47 10.97 -16.34
C VAL A 6 -5.60 11.03 -14.83
N ASP A 7 -6.63 11.75 -14.38
CA ASP A 7 -7.07 11.74 -12.99
C ASP A 7 -7.68 10.37 -12.67
N THR A 8 -7.04 9.66 -11.76
CA THR A 8 -7.52 8.43 -11.15
C THR A 8 -8.11 8.76 -9.79
N ILE A 9 -9.26 8.16 -9.50
CA ILE A 9 -9.89 8.26 -8.18
C ILE A 9 -8.89 7.67 -7.17
N GLY A 10 -8.27 8.54 -6.37
CA GLY A 10 -7.44 8.12 -5.27
C GLY A 10 -8.28 7.39 -4.22
N PRO A 11 -7.67 6.61 -3.32
CA PRO A 11 -8.40 5.96 -2.24
C PRO A 11 -9.07 7.00 -1.30
N GLY A 12 -8.54 8.24 -1.28
CA GLY A 12 -9.16 9.40 -0.66
C GLY A 12 -9.23 9.32 0.87
N PRO A 13 -9.92 10.26 1.53
CA PRO A 13 -10.03 10.28 2.99
C PRO A 13 -10.90 9.16 3.55
N LYS A 14 -11.77 8.55 2.72
CA LYS A 14 -12.69 7.48 3.17
C LYS A 14 -11.94 6.25 3.70
N MET A 15 -10.74 5.95 3.22
CA MET A 15 -9.96 4.83 3.77
C MET A 15 -9.34 5.12 5.15
N LEU A 16 -9.32 6.37 5.61
CA LEU A 16 -8.90 6.71 6.97
C LEU A 16 -10.00 6.37 8.00
N PHE A 17 -11.19 5.99 7.54
CA PHE A 17 -12.29 5.63 8.43
C PHE A 17 -11.94 4.40 9.30
N PRO A 18 -11.54 3.22 8.75
CA PRO A 18 -11.05 2.12 9.59
C PRO A 18 -9.89 2.50 10.51
N MET A 19 -9.02 3.42 10.06
CA MET A 19 -7.92 3.95 10.86
C MET A 19 -8.42 4.67 12.11
N ALA A 20 -9.43 5.53 11.99
CA ALA A 20 -10.04 6.21 13.13
C ALA A 20 -10.75 5.23 14.07
N TRP A 21 -11.49 4.25 13.51
CA TRP A 21 -12.19 3.24 14.31
C TRP A 21 -11.25 2.31 15.06
N SER A 22 -10.04 2.10 14.56
CA SER A 22 -9.01 1.29 15.25
C SER A 22 -8.58 1.88 16.61
N LEU A 23 -8.80 3.17 16.85
CA LEU A 23 -8.48 3.81 18.12
C LEU A 23 -9.38 3.32 19.26
N LEU A 24 -10.64 2.97 18.98
CA LEU A 24 -11.56 2.47 20.01
C LEU A 24 -11.04 1.20 20.71
N PRO A 25 -10.74 0.11 20.00
CA PRO A 25 -10.18 -1.08 20.63
C PRO A 25 -8.76 -0.84 21.18
N LEU A 26 -7.94 0.02 20.58
CA LEU A 26 -6.62 0.37 21.14
C LEU A 26 -6.73 1.05 22.51
N VAL A 27 -7.51 2.12 22.60
CA VAL A 27 -7.72 2.86 23.84
C VAL A 27 -8.42 1.97 24.87
N GLY A 28 -9.43 1.19 24.44
CA GLY A 28 -10.07 0.20 25.30
C GLY A 28 -9.09 -0.82 25.89
N GLY A 29 -8.18 -1.36 25.08
CA GLY A 29 -7.14 -2.29 25.53
C GLY A 29 -6.16 -1.65 26.52
N LEU A 30 -5.71 -0.42 26.24
CA LEU A 30 -4.82 0.32 27.14
C LEU A 30 -5.50 0.63 28.50
N LEU A 31 -6.77 1.02 28.49
CA LEU A 31 -7.53 1.27 29.72
C LEU A 31 -7.75 -0.01 30.52
N LEU A 32 -7.98 -1.15 29.86
CA LEU A 32 -8.15 -2.43 30.53
C LEU A 32 -6.90 -2.88 31.27
N PHE A 33 -5.71 -2.53 30.78
CA PHE A 33 -4.45 -2.81 31.48
C PHE A 33 -4.32 -2.09 32.83
N ILE A 34 -5.02 -0.98 33.04
CA ILE A 34 -5.06 -0.29 34.34
C ILE A 34 -5.75 -1.19 35.38
N LYS A 35 -6.75 -1.97 34.95
CA LYS A 35 -7.55 -2.81 35.84
C LYS A 35 -6.97 -4.20 36.01
N SER A 36 -6.48 -4.82 34.94
CA SER A 36 -5.91 -6.17 35.00
C SER A 36 -5.09 -6.51 33.76
N ASN A 37 -4.03 -7.29 33.94
CA ASN A 37 -3.31 -7.93 32.84
C ASN A 37 -4.14 -9.11 32.30
N SER A 38 -5.15 -8.81 31.49
CA SER A 38 -6.09 -9.81 30.98
C SER A 38 -5.90 -10.05 29.49
N LEU A 39 -6.19 -11.27 29.06
CA LEU A 39 -6.21 -11.65 27.65
C LEU A 39 -7.22 -10.81 26.83
N LEU A 40 -8.24 -10.25 27.51
CA LEU A 40 -9.19 -9.30 26.93
C LEU A 40 -8.49 -8.01 26.50
N ALA A 41 -7.63 -7.43 27.35
CA ALA A 41 -6.88 -6.23 27.02
C ALA A 41 -5.96 -6.45 25.81
N THR A 42 -5.25 -7.58 25.80
CA THR A 42 -4.44 -8.05 24.66
C THR A 42 -5.27 -8.20 23.37
N SER A 43 -6.44 -8.82 23.46
CA SER A 43 -7.35 -9.01 22.32
C SER A 43 -7.83 -7.67 21.74
N PHE A 44 -8.11 -6.69 22.60
CA PHE A 44 -8.47 -5.33 22.20
C PHE A 44 -7.33 -4.63 21.46
N LEU A 45 -6.09 -4.70 21.97
CA LEU A 45 -4.92 -4.15 21.28
C LEU A 45 -4.69 -4.80 19.92
N ALA A 46 -4.76 -6.14 19.85
CA ALA A 46 -4.60 -6.89 18.61
C ALA A 46 -5.70 -6.52 17.59
N ALA A 47 -6.96 -6.40 18.03
CA ALA A 47 -8.06 -5.97 17.18
C ALA A 47 -7.84 -4.56 16.61
N GLY A 48 -7.33 -3.63 17.43
CA GLY A 48 -6.99 -2.29 16.97
C GLY A 48 -5.85 -2.27 15.96
N ILE A 49 -4.79 -3.05 16.16
CA ILE A 49 -3.73 -3.23 15.17
C ILE A 49 -4.32 -3.74 13.84
N MET A 50 -5.14 -4.79 13.88
CA MET A 50 -5.72 -5.39 12.67
C MET A 50 -6.71 -4.46 11.96
N LEU A 51 -7.52 -3.69 12.69
CA LEU A 51 -8.41 -2.67 12.12
C LEU A 51 -7.62 -1.55 11.44
N SER A 52 -6.50 -1.12 12.02
CA SER A 52 -5.63 -0.13 11.39
C SER A 52 -4.95 -0.65 10.13
N LEU A 53 -4.58 -1.94 10.10
CA LEU A 53 -4.07 -2.61 8.90
C LEU A 53 -5.14 -2.66 7.79
N PHE A 54 -6.41 -2.85 8.13
CA PHE A 54 -7.49 -2.87 7.15
C PHE A 54 -7.61 -1.55 6.37
N ALA A 55 -7.36 -0.41 7.02
CA ALA A 55 -7.26 0.90 6.35
C ALA A 55 -6.13 0.92 5.31
N VAL A 56 -4.94 0.45 5.70
CA VAL A 56 -3.78 0.33 4.79
C VAL A 56 -4.10 -0.62 3.63
N TRP A 57 -4.75 -1.75 3.92
CA TRP A 57 -5.14 -2.74 2.91
C TRP A 57 -6.00 -2.10 1.81
N ILE A 58 -7.04 -1.34 2.17
CA ILE A 58 -7.88 -0.60 1.19
C ILE A 58 -7.05 0.34 0.31
N GLY A 59 -6.11 1.07 0.91
CA GLY A 59 -5.22 1.95 0.16
C GLY A 59 -4.30 1.21 -0.79
N THR A 60 -3.72 0.09 -0.34
CA THR A 60 -2.81 -0.73 -1.17
C THR A 60 -3.52 -1.47 -2.30
N THR A 61 -4.76 -1.91 -2.11
CA THR A 61 -5.55 -2.51 -3.19
C THR A 61 -5.95 -1.47 -4.24
N SER A 62 -6.20 -0.23 -3.81
CA SER A 62 -6.51 0.89 -4.70
C SER A 62 -5.29 1.39 -5.48
N LYS A 63 -4.09 1.29 -4.88
CA LYS A 63 -2.81 1.74 -5.48
C LYS A 63 -1.73 0.65 -5.32
N PRO A 64 -1.80 -0.44 -6.11
CA PRO A 64 -0.89 -1.57 -5.95
C PRO A 64 0.56 -1.18 -6.25
N GLY A 65 1.48 -1.73 -5.44
CA GLY A 65 2.92 -1.54 -5.54
C GLY A 65 3.47 -0.27 -4.86
N ARG A 66 2.61 0.59 -4.30
CA ARG A 66 3.03 1.79 -3.57
C ARG A 66 3.54 1.54 -2.14
N VAL A 67 3.29 0.36 -1.61
CA VAL A 67 3.74 -0.07 -0.28
C VAL A 67 4.43 -1.42 -0.40
N ASP A 68 5.55 -1.57 0.29
CA ASP A 68 6.28 -2.83 0.38
C ASP A 68 5.45 -3.87 1.14
N MET A 69 5.45 -5.10 0.65
CA MET A 69 4.78 -6.24 1.30
C MET A 69 5.31 -6.49 2.71
N LEU A 70 6.59 -6.18 2.98
CA LEU A 70 7.17 -6.29 4.33
C LEU A 70 6.47 -5.39 5.35
N VAL A 71 6.03 -4.19 4.95
CA VAL A 71 5.32 -3.26 5.84
C VAL A 71 3.95 -3.83 6.22
N LEU A 72 3.27 -4.50 5.28
CA LEU A 72 1.97 -5.13 5.54
C LEU A 72 2.06 -6.31 6.52
N LEU A 73 3.21 -6.98 6.58
CA LEU A 73 3.45 -8.11 7.48
C LEU A 73 3.68 -7.68 8.94
N ILE A 74 4.12 -6.44 9.19
CA ILE A 74 4.39 -5.95 10.56
C ILE A 74 3.16 -6.11 11.46
N SER A 75 1.97 -5.77 10.95
CA SER A 75 0.74 -5.76 11.76
C SER A 75 0.29 -7.16 12.21
N PRO A 76 0.17 -8.18 11.33
CA PRO A 76 -0.15 -9.54 11.76
C PRO A 76 0.86 -10.12 12.74
N PHE A 77 2.16 -9.93 12.50
CA PHE A 77 3.21 -10.43 13.40
C PHE A 77 3.14 -9.74 14.77
N ALA A 78 2.96 -8.43 14.80
CA ALA A 78 2.82 -7.69 16.05
C ALA A 78 1.56 -8.13 16.81
N ALA A 79 0.40 -8.18 16.14
CA ALA A 79 -0.86 -8.62 16.76
C ALA A 79 -0.76 -10.03 17.34
N PHE A 80 -0.14 -10.97 16.61
CA PHE A 80 0.12 -12.32 17.10
C PHE A 80 1.10 -12.32 18.28
N SER A 81 2.17 -11.52 18.22
CA SER A 81 3.18 -11.44 19.29
C SER A 81 2.60 -11.00 20.64
N LEU A 82 1.54 -10.17 20.62
CA LEU A 82 0.87 -9.73 21.84
C LEU A 82 0.25 -10.90 22.64
N PHE A 83 -0.15 -11.98 21.96
CA PHE A 83 -0.74 -13.17 22.60
C PHE A 83 0.27 -14.02 23.38
N PHE A 84 1.58 -13.78 23.23
CA PHE A 84 2.59 -14.32 24.15
C PHE A 84 2.62 -13.57 25.49
N GLN A 85 1.72 -12.59 25.68
CA GLN A 85 1.56 -11.79 26.90
C GLN A 85 2.86 -11.16 27.39
N PRO A 86 3.59 -10.39 26.55
CA PRO A 86 4.75 -9.66 27.03
C PRO A 86 4.34 -8.62 28.10
N PRO A 87 5.29 -8.02 28.83
CA PRO A 87 4.97 -7.00 29.82
C PRO A 87 4.05 -5.90 29.26
N ILE A 88 3.14 -5.39 30.08
CA ILE A 88 2.11 -4.42 29.67
C ILE A 88 2.69 -3.24 28.88
N LEU A 89 3.80 -2.67 29.37
CA LEU A 89 4.49 -1.55 28.71
C LEU A 89 4.99 -1.93 27.31
N VAL A 90 5.45 -3.17 27.13
CA VAL A 90 5.89 -3.69 25.84
C VAL A 90 4.69 -3.89 24.91
N GLN A 91 3.57 -4.44 25.40
CA GLN A 91 2.34 -4.56 24.60
C GLN A 91 1.82 -3.19 24.13
N ALA A 92 1.79 -2.20 25.03
CA ALA A 92 1.38 -0.84 24.71
C ALA A 92 2.32 -0.18 23.69
N ALA A 93 3.64 -0.33 23.86
CA ALA A 93 4.63 0.20 22.94
C ALA A 93 4.48 -0.42 21.54
N ILE A 94 4.36 -1.75 21.44
CA ILE A 94 4.13 -2.45 20.18
C ILE A 94 2.87 -1.91 19.50
N ALA A 95 1.76 -1.83 20.22
CA ALA A 95 0.48 -1.37 19.68
C ALA A 95 0.56 0.07 19.13
N LEU A 96 1.19 0.99 19.87
CA LEU A 96 1.37 2.38 19.45
C LEU A 96 2.31 2.52 18.24
N ILE A 97 3.43 1.80 18.24
CA ILE A 97 4.40 1.81 17.12
C ILE A 97 3.73 1.32 15.84
N VAL A 98 3.06 0.17 15.91
CA VAL A 98 2.42 -0.46 14.74
C VAL A 98 1.28 0.39 14.22
N TRP A 99 0.44 0.93 15.11
CA TRP A 99 -0.60 1.86 14.72
C TRP A 99 -0.02 3.11 14.04
N THR A 100 1.09 3.65 14.53
CA THR A 100 1.75 4.82 13.93
C THR A 100 2.27 4.51 12.52
N ILE A 101 2.85 3.33 12.32
CA ILE A 101 3.29 2.86 10.99
C ILE A 101 2.09 2.77 10.04
N ASN A 102 0.99 2.16 10.49
CA ASN A 102 -0.23 2.05 9.69
C ASN A 102 -0.84 3.42 9.38
N TYR A 103 -0.85 4.34 10.35
CA TYR A 103 -1.34 5.71 10.17
C TYR A 103 -0.53 6.43 9.09
N ARG A 104 0.80 6.43 9.20
CA ARG A 104 1.68 7.08 8.23
C ARG A 104 1.52 6.49 6.83
N THR A 105 1.39 5.17 6.74
CA THR A 105 1.20 4.46 5.47
C THR A 105 -0.16 4.80 4.85
N ALA A 106 -1.24 4.76 5.63
CA ALA A 106 -2.57 5.12 5.18
C ALA A 106 -2.67 6.61 4.78
N ALA A 107 -2.05 7.51 5.55
CA ALA A 107 -1.98 8.93 5.24
C ALA A 107 -1.20 9.19 3.94
N PHE A 108 -0.06 8.53 3.75
CA PHE A 108 0.70 8.58 2.49
C PHE A 108 -0.17 8.12 1.32
N LEU A 109 -0.83 6.97 1.44
CA LEU A 109 -1.73 6.47 0.40
C LEU A 109 -2.91 7.42 0.14
N SER A 110 -3.39 8.14 1.16
CA SER A 110 -4.54 9.07 1.06
C SER A 110 -4.17 10.34 0.33
N ALA A 111 -2.95 10.82 0.58
CA ALA A 111 -2.38 11.99 -0.05
C ALA A 111 -1.96 11.74 -1.51
N LEU A 112 -1.89 10.48 -1.97
CA LEU A 112 -1.68 10.15 -3.37
C LEU A 112 -2.93 10.53 -4.19
N SER A 113 -3.01 11.81 -4.54
CA SER A 113 -3.86 12.33 -5.60
C SER A 113 -3.45 11.68 -6.92
N GLY A 114 -4.43 11.10 -7.60
CA GLY A 114 -4.20 10.11 -8.63
C GLY A 114 -3.87 10.68 -10.01
N LYS A 115 -2.82 11.47 -10.17
CA LYS A 115 -2.32 11.73 -11.53
C LYS A 115 -1.59 10.48 -12.01
N SER A 116 -2.18 9.79 -12.97
CA SER A 116 -1.55 8.67 -13.65
C SER A 116 -1.31 9.06 -15.10
N TYR A 117 -0.18 8.65 -15.64
CA TYR A 117 0.12 8.85 -17.04
C TYR A 117 -0.20 7.58 -17.78
N ARG A 118 -0.99 7.66 -18.85
CA ARG A 118 -1.37 6.51 -19.68
C ARG A 118 -0.81 6.65 -21.07
N CYS A 119 -0.29 5.56 -21.62
CA CYS A 119 0.16 5.47 -22.99
C CYS A 119 -0.53 4.27 -23.65
N LYS A 120 -1.11 4.45 -24.83
CA LYS A 120 -1.61 3.31 -25.63
C LYS A 120 -0.43 2.40 -25.99
N TRP A 121 -0.65 1.09 -25.89
CA TRP A 121 0.39 0.11 -26.19
C TRP A 121 -0.16 -1.08 -26.95
N ASP A 122 0.54 -1.49 -28.00
CA ASP A 122 0.23 -2.73 -28.72
C ASP A 122 0.82 -3.93 -27.94
N PRO A 123 0.01 -4.88 -27.46
CA PRO A 123 0.49 -6.07 -26.73
C PRO A 123 1.46 -6.94 -27.53
N ARG A 124 1.43 -6.83 -28.86
CA ARG A 124 2.29 -7.60 -29.76
C ARG A 124 3.71 -7.03 -29.82
N VAL A 125 3.86 -5.76 -29.47
CA VAL A 125 5.16 -5.07 -29.47
C VAL A 125 5.84 -5.30 -28.11
N PRO A 126 7.07 -5.86 -28.10
CA PRO A 126 7.83 -6.02 -26.86
C PRO A 126 8.15 -4.66 -26.25
N LEU A 127 8.29 -4.61 -24.93
CA LEU A 127 8.66 -3.37 -24.25
C LEU A 127 10.11 -2.99 -24.64
N PRO A 128 10.36 -1.72 -25.02
CA PRO A 128 11.70 -1.24 -25.36
C PRO A 128 12.60 -1.30 -24.12
N ASP A 129 13.89 -1.51 -24.33
CA ASP A 129 14.89 -1.45 -23.27
C ASP A 129 15.15 0.02 -22.89
N ILE A 130 14.97 0.34 -21.61
CA ILE A 130 15.09 1.68 -21.03
C ILE A 130 16.26 1.64 -20.06
N ASP A 131 17.16 2.62 -20.19
CA ASP A 131 18.33 2.71 -19.32
C ASP A 131 17.91 2.89 -17.85
N GLY A 132 18.47 2.05 -16.98
CA GLY A 132 18.15 2.04 -15.55
C GLY A 132 16.81 1.40 -15.19
N ALA A 133 16.10 0.79 -16.14
CA ALA A 133 14.88 0.05 -15.86
C ALA A 133 15.17 -1.36 -15.32
N THR A 134 14.52 -1.73 -14.22
CA THR A 134 14.46 -3.11 -13.75
C THR A 134 13.20 -3.77 -14.29
N TYR A 135 13.35 -4.71 -15.22
CA TYR A 135 12.24 -5.43 -15.84
C TYR A 135 11.78 -6.61 -15.00
N MET A 136 10.48 -6.68 -14.74
CA MET A 136 9.80 -7.85 -14.16
C MET A 136 9.21 -8.71 -15.28
N HIS A 137 8.67 -8.07 -16.32
CA HIS A 137 8.13 -8.70 -17.52
C HIS A 137 8.48 -7.89 -18.77
N LYS A 138 9.00 -8.54 -19.82
CA LYS A 138 9.30 -7.91 -21.13
C LYS A 138 8.12 -7.90 -22.12
N LYS A 139 7.04 -8.63 -21.80
CA LYS A 139 5.78 -8.66 -22.56
C LYS A 139 4.69 -7.96 -21.77
N TRP A 140 3.72 -7.39 -22.47
CA TRP A 140 2.58 -6.76 -21.82
C TRP A 140 1.83 -7.75 -20.92
N ALA A 141 1.48 -7.29 -19.73
CA ALA A 141 0.74 -8.01 -18.71
C ALA A 141 -0.02 -7.02 -17.82
N ALA A 142 -1.17 -7.42 -17.28
CA ALA A 142 -1.94 -6.63 -16.31
C ALA A 142 -1.29 -6.67 -14.89
N ARG A 143 0.02 -6.44 -14.83
CA ARG A 143 0.90 -6.53 -13.65
C ARG A 143 2.01 -5.48 -13.79
N PRO A 144 2.79 -5.21 -12.73
CA PRO A 144 4.01 -4.42 -12.87
C PRO A 144 4.93 -5.02 -13.95
N LEU A 145 5.34 -4.20 -14.91
CA LEU A 145 6.14 -4.61 -16.06
C LEU A 145 7.61 -4.30 -15.83
N PHE A 146 7.89 -3.06 -15.47
CA PHE A 146 9.23 -2.59 -15.14
C PHE A 146 9.16 -1.38 -14.21
N ARG A 147 10.29 -1.10 -13.57
CA ARG A 147 10.46 0.04 -12.68
C ARG A 147 11.67 0.85 -13.12
N VAL A 148 11.53 2.17 -13.20
CA VAL A 148 12.62 3.12 -13.43
C VAL A 148 12.78 3.96 -12.16
N GLY A 149 13.82 3.69 -11.37
CA GLY A 149 13.98 4.30 -10.04
C GLY A 149 12.80 3.99 -9.12
N THR A 150 11.99 5.01 -8.80
CA THR A 150 10.75 4.87 -7.99
C THR A 150 9.47 4.81 -8.83
N ASN A 151 9.54 5.08 -10.13
CA ASN A 151 8.40 5.09 -11.05
C ASN A 151 8.11 3.67 -11.54
N MET A 152 6.88 3.21 -11.33
CA MET A 152 6.47 1.87 -11.71
C MET A 152 5.52 1.91 -12.89
N VAL A 153 5.84 1.12 -13.90
CA VAL A 153 5.02 0.97 -15.10
C VAL A 153 4.29 -0.35 -15.04
N ARG A 154 2.99 -0.30 -15.29
CA ARG A 154 2.10 -1.48 -15.30
C ARG A 154 1.22 -1.49 -16.53
N GLY A 155 0.87 -2.68 -17.00
CA GLY A 155 -0.16 -2.81 -18.02
C GLY A 155 -1.55 -2.65 -17.40
N VAL A 156 -2.41 -1.89 -18.07
CA VAL A 156 -3.82 -1.69 -17.67
C VAL A 156 -4.72 -1.89 -18.88
N ARG A 157 -5.93 -2.41 -18.65
CA ARG A 157 -7.00 -2.45 -19.64
C ARG A 157 -8.09 -1.47 -19.22
N VAL A 158 -8.38 -0.48 -20.04
CA VAL A 158 -9.44 0.52 -19.79
C VAL A 158 -10.27 0.66 -21.05
N ASN A 159 -11.59 0.54 -20.95
CA ASN A 159 -12.51 0.70 -22.09
C ASN A 159 -12.14 -0.15 -23.32
N ASN A 160 -11.71 -1.40 -23.08
CA ASN A 160 -11.25 -2.35 -24.12
C ASN A 160 -9.94 -1.95 -24.84
N GLU A 161 -9.28 -0.87 -24.41
CA GLU A 161 -7.96 -0.47 -24.89
C GLU A 161 -6.87 -1.01 -23.96
N ILE A 162 -5.76 -1.43 -24.56
CA ILE A 162 -4.59 -1.92 -23.85
C ILE A 162 -3.59 -0.78 -23.72
N MET A 163 -3.20 -0.48 -22.48
CA MET A 163 -2.38 0.67 -22.15
C MET A 163 -1.26 0.30 -21.19
N LEU A 164 -0.25 1.17 -21.14
CA LEU A 164 0.69 1.29 -20.04
C LEU A 164 0.23 2.43 -19.13
N GLU A 165 0.33 2.23 -17.83
CA GLU A 165 0.10 3.25 -16.82
C GLU A 165 1.37 3.42 -15.99
N ALA A 166 1.77 4.68 -15.79
CA ALA A 166 2.95 5.06 -15.01
C ALA A 166 2.62 6.22 -14.07
N ASP A 167 3.45 6.39 -13.04
CA ASP A 167 3.27 7.45 -12.04
C ASP A 167 3.84 8.80 -12.50
N ALA A 168 4.77 8.76 -13.45
CA ALA A 168 5.33 9.90 -14.17
C ALA A 168 5.57 9.49 -15.64
N PRO A 169 5.55 10.45 -16.60
CA PRO A 169 5.86 10.14 -18.00
C PRO A 169 7.31 9.66 -18.12
N ILE A 170 7.54 8.67 -18.96
CA ILE A 170 8.87 8.11 -19.22
C ILE A 170 9.21 8.35 -20.68
N THR A 171 10.42 8.82 -20.93
CA THR A 171 10.97 8.90 -22.28
C THR A 171 11.47 7.51 -22.68
N PHE A 172 10.85 6.92 -23.69
CA PHE A 172 11.35 5.69 -24.29
C PHE A 172 12.52 6.03 -25.19
N THR A 173 13.72 5.55 -24.87
CA THR A 173 14.84 5.50 -25.80
C THR A 173 14.65 4.28 -26.69
N TYR A 174 14.38 4.51 -27.97
CA TYR A 174 14.41 3.44 -28.96
C TYR A 174 15.85 3.32 -29.44
N SER A 175 16.47 2.15 -29.32
CA SER A 175 17.66 1.86 -30.12
C SER A 175 17.19 1.73 -31.56
N GLU A 176 17.56 2.68 -32.42
CA GLU A 176 17.47 2.51 -33.86
C GLU A 176 18.42 1.36 -34.24
N GLU A 177 17.84 0.21 -34.62
CA GLU A 177 18.49 -0.76 -35.51
C GLU A 177 17.90 -0.60 -36.91
#